data_AF-A0ABD0YIU5-F1
#
_entry.id   AF-A0ABD0YIU5-F1
#
_cell.length_a   1.000
_cell.length_b   1.000
_cell.length_c   1.000
_cell.angle_alpha   90.00
_cell.angle_beta   90.00
_cell.angle_gamma   90.00
#
_symmetry.space_group_name_H-M   'P 1'
#
loop_
_entity.id
_entity.type
_entity.pdbx_description
1 polymer ?
#
loop_
_entity_poly.entity_id
_entity_poly.type
_entity_poly.pdbx_seq_one_letter_code
_entity_poly.pdbx_strand_id
1 'polypeptide(L)'
;MLLRCVNRAIARHGHSSAAVHESPAEVISTTIGSREVVGWGYNGQPFYMDRADFPMPAIRFREDTPDIKELREKEKSDWKKLSVGEKKALYRASFCQTFAEMEAPTGEWKSILGGSLIALSLALWMYMGFKLFVYPHEKLASFSEESQRAQLRRLIDLEANPIEGLASKWDYEKNDWKK
;
A
#
# COMPACT_ATOMS: atom_id res chain seq x y z
N MET A 1 18.36 -27.04 -52.94
CA MET A 1 17.34 -26.80 -53.98
C MET A 1 15.98 -26.95 -53.33
N LEU A 2 15.32 -25.81 -53.12
CA LEU A 2 14.15 -25.60 -52.27
C LEU A 2 12.94 -26.43 -52.73
N LEU A 3 12.41 -27.26 -51.82
CA LEU A 3 11.13 -27.92 -51.99
C LEU A 3 10.11 -27.32 -51.01
N ARG A 4 9.03 -26.84 -51.62
CA ARG A 4 7.63 -26.96 -51.17
C ARG A 4 7.09 -25.96 -50.13
N CYS A 5 6.14 -25.19 -50.67
CA CYS A 5 4.83 -24.90 -50.07
C CYS A 5 4.79 -23.83 -48.99
N VAL A 6 4.79 -22.58 -49.48
CA VAL A 6 4.19 -21.44 -48.78
C VAL A 6 2.72 -21.75 -48.52
N ASN A 7 2.38 -21.80 -47.24
CA ASN A 7 1.07 -22.11 -46.71
C ASN A 7 0.00 -21.09 -47.15
N ARG A 8 -1.11 -21.66 -47.61
CA ARG A 8 -2.50 -21.37 -47.27
C ARG A 8 -2.83 -19.97 -46.70
N ALA A 9 -3.70 -19.31 -47.47
CA ALA A 9 -4.93 -18.67 -47.03
C ALA A 9 -4.83 -17.70 -45.86
N ILE A 10 -4.74 -16.41 -46.21
CA ILE A 10 -5.22 -15.31 -45.37
C ILE A 10 -6.74 -15.45 -45.26
N ALA A 11 -7.20 -16.27 -44.32
CA ALA A 11 -8.58 -16.23 -43.85
C ALA A 11 -8.72 -14.97 -43.01
N ARG A 12 -9.33 -13.93 -43.60
CA ARG A 12 -9.82 -12.76 -42.88
C ARG A 12 -10.81 -13.25 -41.81
N HIS A 13 -10.35 -13.39 -40.57
CA HIS A 13 -11.26 -13.38 -39.43
C HIS A 13 -11.77 -11.95 -39.30
N GLY A 14 -12.95 -11.70 -39.88
CA GLY A 14 -13.73 -10.53 -39.51
C GLY A 14 -14.09 -10.68 -38.04
N HIS A 15 -13.44 -9.90 -37.18
CA HIS A 15 -13.99 -9.59 -35.87
C HIS A 15 -15.28 -8.80 -36.10
N SER A 16 -16.40 -9.51 -36.24
CA SER A 16 -17.70 -8.91 -36.03
C SER A 16 -17.79 -8.62 -34.54
N SER A 17 -17.30 -7.45 -34.12
CA SER A 17 -17.71 -6.84 -32.85
C SER A 17 -19.15 -6.38 -33.02
N ALA A 18 -20.08 -7.34 -33.06
CA ALA A 18 -21.42 -7.07 -32.64
C ALA A 18 -21.32 -6.80 -31.14
N ALA A 19 -21.43 -5.54 -30.75
CA ALA A 19 -21.67 -5.17 -29.37
C ALA A 19 -22.99 -5.84 -28.97
N VAL A 20 -22.91 -7.02 -28.37
CA VAL A 20 -24.03 -7.67 -27.71
C VAL A 20 -24.43 -6.69 -26.62
N HIS A 21 -25.62 -6.10 -26.77
CA HIS A 21 -26.20 -5.28 -25.72
C HIS A 21 -26.66 -6.24 -24.62
N GLU A 22 -25.71 -6.77 -23.84
CA GLU A 22 -26.00 -7.64 -22.71
C GLU A 22 -26.91 -6.88 -21.75
N SER A 23 -28.00 -7.54 -21.33
CA SER A 23 -28.86 -6.97 -20.32
C SER A 23 -28.05 -6.78 -19.03
N PRO A 24 -28.32 -5.75 -18.20
CA PRO A 24 -27.61 -5.57 -16.94
C PRO A 24 -27.61 -6.83 -16.06
N ALA A 25 -28.64 -7.67 -16.15
CA ALA A 25 -28.73 -8.94 -15.45
C ALA A 25 -27.74 -10.01 -15.96
N GLU A 26 -27.47 -10.08 -17.27
CA GLU A 26 -26.49 -11.00 -17.84
C GLU A 26 -25.06 -10.63 -17.42
N VAL A 27 -24.71 -9.34 -17.46
CA VAL A 27 -23.40 -8.84 -17.01
C VAL A 27 -23.16 -9.13 -15.53
N ILE A 28 -24.20 -9.00 -14.72
CA ILE A 28 -24.18 -9.35 -13.29
C ILE A 28 -23.93 -10.85 -13.11
N SER A 29 -24.65 -11.68 -13.87
CA SER A 29 -24.53 -13.15 -13.78
C SER A 29 -23.14 -13.67 -14.20
N THR A 30 -22.52 -13.07 -15.23
CA THR A 30 -21.18 -13.44 -15.68
C THR A 30 -20.10 -13.04 -14.68
N THR A 31 -20.31 -11.94 -13.94
CA THR A 31 -19.35 -11.43 -12.96
C THR A 31 -19.38 -12.20 -11.64
N ILE A 32 -20.58 -12.60 -11.18
CA ILE A 32 -20.79 -13.22 -9.86
C ILE A 32 -20.84 -14.75 -9.93
N GLY A 33 -21.13 -15.30 -11.11
CA GLY A 33 -21.42 -16.72 -11.28
C GLY A 33 -22.76 -17.09 -10.64
N SER A 34 -22.80 -18.23 -9.95
CA SER A 34 -24.03 -18.77 -9.35
C SER A 34 -24.33 -18.28 -7.92
N ARG A 35 -23.64 -17.23 -7.44
CA ARG A 35 -23.81 -16.74 -6.06
C ARG A 35 -25.07 -15.88 -5.93
N GLU A 36 -25.76 -16.07 -4.82
CA GLU A 36 -26.95 -15.31 -4.49
C GLU A 36 -26.62 -13.84 -4.15
N VAL A 37 -27.42 -12.93 -4.71
CA VAL A 37 -27.47 -11.50 -4.32
C VAL A 37 -28.43 -11.36 -3.15
N VAL A 38 -27.90 -10.97 -1.98
CA VAL A 38 -28.61 -10.96 -0.69
C VAL A 38 -29.05 -9.56 -0.29
N GLY A 39 -28.37 -8.52 -0.81
CA GLY A 39 -28.64 -7.16 -0.42
C GLY A 39 -28.03 -6.13 -1.37
N TRP A 40 -28.11 -4.87 -0.97
CA TRP A 40 -27.68 -3.75 -1.81
C TRP A 40 -26.16 -3.57 -1.91
N GLY A 41 -25.40 -3.96 -0.88
CA GLY A 41 -23.97 -3.67 -0.84
C GLY A 41 -23.64 -2.23 -0.43
N TYR A 42 -22.34 -1.93 -0.29
CA TYR A 42 -21.88 -0.59 0.10
C TYR A 42 -21.96 0.44 -1.05
N ASN A 43 -21.98 -0.01 -2.30
CA ASN A 43 -21.96 0.82 -3.51
C ASN A 43 -23.08 0.47 -4.52
N GLY A 44 -24.08 -0.33 -4.13
CA GLY A 44 -25.14 -0.78 -5.03
C GLY A 44 -24.68 -1.79 -6.10
N GLN A 45 -23.43 -2.25 -6.02
CA GLN A 45 -22.90 -3.28 -6.90
C GLN A 45 -22.90 -4.63 -6.17
N PRO A 46 -23.16 -5.73 -6.89
CA PRO A 46 -23.21 -7.07 -6.32
C PRO A 46 -21.80 -7.65 -6.16
N PHE A 47 -20.95 -6.98 -5.38
CA PHE A 47 -19.58 -7.41 -5.08
C PHE A 47 -19.45 -7.92 -3.63
N TYR A 48 -18.58 -8.91 -3.45
CA TYR A 48 -18.24 -9.46 -2.14
C TYR A 48 -17.02 -8.75 -1.57
N MET A 49 -17.12 -8.22 -0.35
CA MET A 49 -15.95 -7.73 0.39
C MET A 49 -16.13 -7.93 1.88
N ASP A 50 -15.10 -8.44 2.54
CA ASP A 50 -15.02 -8.52 3.99
C ASP A 50 -14.58 -7.17 4.55
N ARG A 51 -15.53 -6.46 5.17
CA ARG A 51 -15.32 -5.12 5.74
C ARG A 51 -16.00 -5.00 7.09
N ALA A 52 -15.29 -4.46 8.06
CA ALA A 52 -15.84 -4.26 9.41
C ALA A 52 -16.95 -3.20 9.46
N ASP A 53 -16.84 -2.15 8.64
CA ASP A 53 -17.82 -1.07 8.54
C ASP A 53 -19.07 -1.45 7.70
N PHE A 54 -18.95 -2.48 6.87
CA PHE A 54 -20.05 -3.01 6.07
C PHE A 54 -20.15 -4.53 6.23
N PRO A 55 -20.71 -5.01 7.36
CA PRO A 55 -20.65 -6.43 7.76
C PRO A 55 -21.46 -7.38 6.86
N MET A 56 -22.38 -6.84 6.05
CA MET A 56 -23.33 -7.62 5.25
C MET A 56 -23.12 -7.32 3.76
N PRO A 57 -22.20 -8.01 3.06
CA PRO A 57 -21.90 -7.76 1.66
C PRO A 57 -23.12 -8.01 0.75
N ALA A 58 -23.08 -7.47 -0.47
CA ALA A 58 -24.20 -7.56 -1.42
C ALA A 58 -24.50 -9.01 -1.86
N ILE A 59 -23.46 -9.83 -1.95
CA ILE A 59 -23.52 -11.23 -2.39
C ILE A 59 -22.92 -12.15 -1.33
N ARG A 60 -23.20 -13.45 -1.42
CA ARG A 60 -22.52 -14.48 -0.59
C ARG A 60 -21.08 -14.71 -1.07
N PHE A 61 -20.23 -15.22 -0.18
CA PHE A 61 -18.85 -15.57 -0.51
C PHE A 61 -18.75 -16.72 -1.51
N ARG A 62 -19.40 -17.85 -1.22
CA ARG A 62 -19.36 -19.05 -2.05
C ARG A 62 -20.58 -19.15 -2.96
N GLU A 63 -20.39 -19.91 -4.04
CA GLU A 63 -21.47 -20.39 -4.90
C GLU A 63 -22.31 -21.45 -4.22
N ASP A 64 -23.57 -21.55 -4.63
CA ASP A 64 -24.52 -22.48 -4.03
C ASP A 64 -24.31 -23.91 -4.55
N THR A 65 -23.48 -24.66 -3.84
CA THR A 65 -23.35 -26.11 -4.03
C THR A 65 -24.61 -26.84 -3.55
N PRO A 66 -24.92 -28.05 -4.07
CA PRO A 66 -26.13 -28.80 -3.68
C PRO A 66 -26.24 -28.99 -2.15
N ASP A 67 -25.13 -29.32 -1.49
CA ASP A 67 -25.08 -29.50 -0.04
C ASP A 67 -25.44 -28.20 0.73
N ILE A 68 -24.96 -27.05 0.25
CA ILE A 68 -25.28 -25.76 0.85
C ILE A 68 -26.75 -25.43 0.61
N LYS A 69 -27.32 -25.70 -0.58
CA LYS A 69 -28.74 -25.49 -0.86
C LYS A 69 -29.63 -26.30 0.09
N GLU A 70 -29.29 -27.56 0.36
CA GLU A 70 -30.00 -28.37 1.35
C GLU A 70 -29.90 -27.78 2.77
N LEU A 71 -28.72 -27.28 3.15
CA LEU A 71 -28.55 -26.58 4.42
C LEU A 71 -29.34 -25.26 4.50
N ARG A 72 -29.52 -24.54 3.37
CA ARG A 72 -30.36 -23.33 3.30
C ARG A 72 -31.84 -23.66 3.48
N GLU A 73 -32.32 -24.77 2.92
CA GLU A 73 -33.70 -25.20 3.17
C GLU A 73 -33.92 -25.57 4.65
N LYS A 74 -32.91 -26.16 5.30
CA LYS A 74 -32.94 -26.37 6.76
C LYS A 74 -32.85 -25.06 7.56
N GLU A 75 -32.10 -24.06 7.06
CA GLU A 75 -31.98 -22.73 7.67
C GLU A 75 -33.33 -22.01 7.79
N LYS A 76 -34.28 -22.28 6.89
CA LYS A 76 -35.65 -21.73 6.97
C LYS A 76 -36.46 -22.30 8.15
N SER A 77 -36.02 -23.41 8.73
CA SER A 77 -36.66 -24.05 9.89
C SER A 77 -36.06 -23.61 11.23
N ASP A 78 -36.38 -24.28 12.33
CA ASP A 78 -35.87 -23.91 13.66
C ASP A 78 -34.35 -24.15 13.80
N TRP A 79 -33.60 -23.10 14.09
CA TRP A 79 -32.14 -23.11 14.25
C TRP A 79 -31.65 -23.90 15.47
N LYS A 80 -32.55 -24.29 16.38
CA LYS A 80 -32.23 -25.24 17.47
C LYS A 80 -31.94 -26.64 16.95
N LYS A 81 -32.45 -27.00 15.77
CA LYS A 81 -32.23 -28.30 15.13
C LYS A 81 -30.92 -28.38 14.35
N LEU A 82 -30.30 -27.24 14.06
CA LEU A 82 -29.01 -27.16 13.36
C LEU A 82 -27.86 -27.46 14.32
N SER A 83 -27.00 -28.39 13.93
CA SER A 83 -25.75 -28.68 14.62
C SER A 83 -24.77 -27.49 14.53
N VAL A 84 -23.79 -27.44 15.42
CA VAL A 84 -22.74 -26.41 15.40
C VAL A 84 -21.93 -26.49 14.10
N GLY A 85 -21.73 -27.69 13.55
CA GLY A 85 -21.03 -27.89 12.27
C GLY A 85 -21.80 -27.27 11.10
N GLU A 86 -23.11 -27.51 11.01
CA GLU A 86 -23.96 -26.94 9.96
C GLU A 86 -24.02 -25.41 10.04
N LYS A 87 -24.08 -24.85 11.25
CA LYS A 87 -24.00 -23.38 11.46
C LYS A 87 -22.68 -22.81 10.95
N LYS A 88 -21.56 -23.46 11.25
CA LYS A 88 -20.24 -23.05 10.75
C LYS A 88 -20.13 -23.17 9.23
N ALA A 89 -20.72 -24.22 8.65
CA ALA A 89 -20.75 -24.40 7.20
C ALA A 89 -21.55 -23.30 6.50
N LEU A 90 -22.75 -22.97 7.02
CA LEU A 90 -23.57 -21.85 6.55
C LEU A 90 -22.84 -20.51 6.68
N TYR A 91 -22.11 -20.30 7.79
CA TYR A 91 -21.29 -19.11 7.99
C TYR A 91 -20.17 -19.02 6.95
N ARG A 92 -19.38 -20.09 6.74
CA ARG A 92 -18.26 -20.12 5.77
C ARG A 92 -18.71 -20.13 4.30
N ALA A 93 -19.96 -20.50 4.02
CA ALA A 93 -20.57 -20.32 2.71
C ALA A 93 -20.96 -18.86 2.47
N SER A 94 -21.41 -18.17 3.53
CA SER A 94 -21.84 -16.78 3.46
C SER A 94 -20.67 -15.79 3.50
N PHE A 95 -19.69 -16.05 4.36
CA PHE A 95 -18.57 -15.18 4.65
C PHE A 95 -17.23 -15.88 4.47
N CYS A 96 -16.23 -15.20 3.90
CA CYS A 96 -14.89 -15.73 3.77
C CYS A 96 -14.16 -15.66 5.11
N GLN A 97 -14.07 -14.46 5.69
CA GLN A 97 -13.37 -14.21 6.95
C GLN A 97 -14.33 -13.92 8.11
N THR A 98 -13.90 -14.29 9.31
CA THR A 98 -14.52 -13.78 10.56
C THR A 98 -13.95 -12.41 10.92
N PHE A 99 -14.62 -11.66 11.79
CA PHE A 99 -14.08 -10.41 12.35
C PHE A 99 -12.69 -10.59 12.98
N ALA A 100 -12.49 -11.68 13.72
CA ALA A 100 -11.19 -11.98 14.31
C ALA A 100 -10.11 -12.28 13.27
N GLU A 101 -10.47 -12.82 12.10
CA GLU A 101 -9.53 -13.07 11.00
C GLU A 101 -9.23 -11.78 10.23
N MET A 102 -10.21 -10.89 10.05
CA MET A 102 -10.02 -9.58 9.42
C MET A 102 -9.11 -8.67 10.25
N GLU A 103 -9.27 -8.69 11.58
CA GLU A 103 -8.51 -7.86 12.51
C GLU A 103 -7.18 -8.49 12.94
N ALA A 104 -6.85 -9.68 12.41
CA ALA A 104 -5.64 -10.39 12.80
C ALA A 104 -4.38 -9.59 12.40
N PRO A 105 -3.42 -9.39 13.32
CA PRO A 105 -2.21 -8.63 13.01
C PRO A 105 -1.29 -9.40 12.06
N THR A 106 -1.02 -8.86 10.88
CA THR A 106 -0.18 -9.47 9.84
C THR A 106 1.32 -9.30 10.09
N GLY A 107 1.72 -8.28 10.86
CA GLY A 107 3.12 -7.99 11.16
C GLY A 107 3.88 -7.28 10.02
N GLU A 108 3.19 -6.79 8.98
CA GLU A 108 3.79 -6.07 7.84
C GLU A 108 4.63 -4.85 8.25
N TRP A 109 4.30 -4.19 9.36
CA TRP A 109 5.09 -3.07 9.86
C TRP A 109 6.57 -3.44 10.09
N LYS A 110 6.88 -4.71 10.39
CA LYS A 110 8.24 -5.19 10.61
C LYS A 110 9.03 -5.21 9.31
N SER A 111 8.43 -5.66 8.20
CA SER A 111 9.09 -5.66 6.89
C SER A 111 9.25 -4.25 6.35
N ILE A 112 8.26 -3.39 6.54
CA ILE A 112 8.33 -1.96 6.17
C ILE A 112 9.46 -1.26 6.93
N LEU A 113 9.53 -1.45 8.25
CA LEU A 113 10.58 -0.86 9.08
C LEU A 113 11.98 -1.38 8.68
N GLY A 114 12.11 -2.70 8.51
CA GLY A 114 13.37 -3.32 8.09
C GLY A 114 13.85 -2.81 6.73
N GLY A 115 12.96 -2.76 5.73
CA GLY A 115 13.27 -2.23 4.41
C GLY A 115 13.67 -0.75 4.43
N SER A 116 12.98 0.04 5.25
CA SER A 116 13.29 1.47 5.43
C SER A 116 14.70 1.69 6.00
N LEU A 117 15.08 0.92 7.04
CA LEU A 117 16.40 1.00 7.65
C LEU A 117 17.52 0.56 6.70
N ILE A 118 17.27 -0.47 5.88
CA ILE A 118 18.22 -0.91 4.85
C ILE A 118 18.43 0.19 3.81
N ALA A 119 17.35 0.82 3.32
CA ALA A 119 17.44 1.91 2.36
C ALA A 119 18.21 3.12 2.93
N LEU A 120 17.94 3.50 4.19
CA LEU A 120 18.68 4.58 4.87
C LEU A 120 20.16 4.25 5.02
N SER A 121 20.49 3.01 5.40
CA SER A 121 21.88 2.55 5.48
C SER A 121 22.58 2.67 4.13
N LEU A 122 21.96 2.17 3.06
CA LEU A 122 22.51 2.26 1.70
C LEU A 122 22.72 3.71 1.25
N ALA A 123 21.80 4.62 1.58
CA ALA A 123 21.96 6.04 1.29
C ALA A 123 23.16 6.66 2.02
N LEU A 124 23.38 6.32 3.30
CA LEU A 124 24.55 6.77 4.05
C LEU A 124 25.86 6.20 3.48
N TRP A 125 25.88 4.92 3.11
CA TRP A 125 27.03 4.31 2.44
C TRP A 125 27.35 4.98 1.11
N MET A 126 26.34 5.29 0.31
CA MET A 126 26.50 6.02 -0.95
C MET A 126 27.06 7.43 -0.72
N TYR A 127 26.54 8.15 0.27
CA TYR A 127 27.04 9.48 0.66
C TYR A 127 28.52 9.42 1.08
N MET A 128 28.89 8.46 1.93
CA MET A 128 30.28 8.24 2.31
C MET A 128 31.16 7.92 1.10
N GLY A 129 30.67 7.08 0.17
CA GLY A 129 31.34 6.79 -1.09
C GLY A 129 31.63 8.05 -1.90
N PHE A 130 30.65 8.95 -2.06
CA PHE A 130 30.88 10.24 -2.73
C PHE A 130 31.90 11.11 -1.98
N LYS A 131 31.86 11.15 -0.64
CA LYS A 131 32.83 11.91 0.17
C LYS A 131 34.26 11.37 0.11
N LEU A 132 34.44 10.07 -0.14
CA LEU A 132 35.76 9.45 -0.21
C LEU A 132 36.33 9.43 -1.63
N PHE A 133 35.51 9.26 -2.67
CA PHE A 133 36.02 9.01 -4.02
C PHE A 133 35.74 10.13 -5.03
N VAL A 134 34.76 11.01 -4.77
CA VAL A 134 34.32 12.03 -5.74
C VAL A 134 34.64 13.44 -5.28
N TYR A 135 34.37 13.76 -4.01
CA TYR A 135 34.64 15.10 -3.49
C TYR A 135 36.14 15.30 -3.22
N PRO A 136 36.67 16.52 -3.49
CA PRO A 136 38.06 16.84 -3.20
C PRO A 136 38.35 16.67 -1.70
N HIS A 137 39.47 16.01 -1.40
CA HIS A 137 39.90 15.75 -0.02
C HIS A 137 40.33 17.03 0.71
N GLU A 138 40.86 18.00 -0.03
CA GLU A 138 41.26 19.28 0.51
C GLU A 138 40.04 20.17 0.71
N LYS A 139 39.89 20.65 1.95
CA LYS A 139 38.91 21.70 2.26
C LYS A 139 39.41 23.02 1.67
N LEU A 140 38.50 23.88 1.23
CA LEU A 140 38.86 25.23 0.79
C LEU A 140 39.60 25.97 1.91
N ALA A 141 40.55 26.84 1.55
CA ALA A 141 41.38 27.56 2.52
C ALA A 141 40.58 28.35 3.57
N SER A 142 39.36 28.81 3.23
CA SER A 142 38.45 29.49 4.16
C SER A 142 37.90 28.60 5.28
N PHE A 143 37.92 27.28 5.11
CA PHE A 143 37.53 26.31 6.14
C PHE A 143 38.71 25.89 7.03
N SER A 144 39.90 26.50 6.87
CA SER A 144 40.96 26.35 7.86
C SER A 144 40.55 26.98 9.17
N GLU A 145 41.01 26.41 10.28
CA GLU A 145 40.62 26.88 11.62
C GLU A 145 41.04 28.34 11.87
N GLU A 146 42.22 28.73 11.38
CA GLU A 146 42.70 30.11 11.47
C GLU A 146 41.79 31.09 10.70
N SER A 147 41.45 30.76 9.45
CA SER A 147 40.52 31.57 8.64
C SER A 147 39.15 31.67 9.29
N GLN A 148 38.63 30.58 9.84
CA GLN A 148 37.34 30.56 10.54
C GLN A 148 37.37 31.42 11.80
N ARG A 149 38.43 31.34 12.61
CA ARG A 149 38.59 32.17 13.81
C ARG A 149 38.75 33.65 13.47
N ALA A 150 39.56 33.97 12.45
CA ALA A 150 39.73 35.34 11.97
C ALA A 150 38.42 35.91 11.42
N GLN A 151 37.67 35.12 10.66
CA GLN A 151 36.35 35.51 10.14
C GLN A 151 35.34 35.69 11.27
N LEU A 152 35.31 34.79 12.25
CA LEU A 152 34.46 34.89 13.43
C LEU A 152 34.77 36.15 14.23
N ARG A 153 36.06 36.44 14.48
CA ARG A 153 36.47 37.66 15.18
C ARG A 153 36.05 38.91 14.42
N ARG A 154 36.26 38.94 13.10
CA ARG A 154 35.78 40.03 12.24
C ARG A 154 34.27 40.22 12.32
N LEU A 155 33.48 39.14 12.35
CA LEU A 155 32.02 39.22 12.46
C LEU A 155 31.58 39.78 13.81
N ILE A 156 32.29 39.44 14.88
CA ILE A 156 32.06 39.99 16.23
C ILE A 156 32.42 41.48 16.25
N ASP A 157 33.57 41.86 15.69
CA ASP A 157 34.03 43.25 15.66
C ASP A 157 33.12 44.14 14.79
N LEU A 158 32.46 43.57 13.77
CA LEU A 158 31.44 44.22 12.94
C LEU A 158 30.03 44.16 13.55
N GLU A 159 29.89 43.63 14.77
CA GLU A 159 28.62 43.46 15.48
C GLU A 159 27.53 42.75 14.63
N ALA A 160 27.92 41.68 13.92
CA ALA A 160 27.01 40.96 13.04
C ALA A 160 25.81 40.36 13.82
N ASN A 161 24.60 40.85 13.52
CA ASN A 161 23.34 40.50 14.18
C ASN A 161 23.39 40.72 15.71
N PRO A 162 23.42 41.98 16.18
CA PRO A 162 23.74 42.31 17.56
C PRO A 162 22.58 42.12 18.55
N ILE A 163 21.33 41.93 18.07
CA ILE A 163 20.15 41.81 18.95
C ILE A 163 19.89 40.36 19.36
N GLU A 164 19.77 39.44 18.40
CA GLU A 164 19.41 38.03 18.66
C GLU A 164 20.46 37.02 18.14
N GLY A 165 21.43 37.51 17.35
CA GLY A 165 22.34 36.68 16.58
C GLY A 165 23.71 36.48 17.23
N LEU A 166 24.73 36.37 16.39
CA LEU A 166 26.09 36.01 16.79
C LEU A 166 26.70 37.03 17.76
N ALA A 167 26.74 38.30 17.38
CA ALA A 167 27.31 39.38 18.19
C ALA A 167 26.57 39.59 19.51
N SER A 168 25.24 39.34 19.54
CA SER A 168 24.45 39.45 20.77
C SER A 168 24.95 38.54 21.90
N LYS A 169 25.59 37.42 21.55
CA LYS A 169 26.10 36.40 22.48
C LYS A 169 27.55 36.64 22.91
N TRP A 170 28.23 37.65 22.37
CA TRP A 170 29.60 38.00 22.75
C TRP A 170 29.60 39.10 23.82
N ASP A 171 30.39 38.92 24.87
CA ASP A 171 30.65 39.93 25.90
C ASP A 171 31.88 40.74 25.48
N TYR A 172 31.64 41.95 24.98
CA TYR A 172 32.68 42.86 24.49
C TYR A 172 33.55 43.43 25.61
N GLU A 173 33.05 43.49 26.85
CA GLU A 173 33.81 43.97 27.99
C GLU A 173 34.81 42.92 28.47
N LYS A 174 34.38 41.65 28.49
CA LYS A 174 35.21 40.52 28.97
C LYS A 174 35.98 39.83 27.85
N ASN A 175 35.74 40.18 26.59
CA ASN A 175 36.27 39.49 25.41
C ASN A 175 36.07 37.97 25.47
N ASP A 176 34.86 37.54 25.85
CA ASP A 176 34.49 36.12 25.91
C ASP A 176 33.01 35.93 25.53
N TRP A 177 32.58 34.69 25.31
CA TRP A 177 31.18 34.36 25.10
C TRP A 177 30.37 34.57 26.37
N LYS A 178 29.20 35.20 26.24
CA LYS A 178 28.21 35.28 27.32
C LYS A 178 27.81 33.86 27.72
N LYS A 179 27.83 33.58 29.02
CA LYS A 179 27.37 32.31 29.60
C LYS A 179 25.87 32.34 29.85
#